data_AF-A0AAV3HEG1-F1
#
_entry.id   AF-A0AAV3HEG1-F1
#
_cell.length_a   1.000
_cell.length_b   1.000
_cell.length_c   1.000
_cell.angle_alpha   90.00
_cell.angle_beta   90.00
_cell.angle_gamma   90.00
#
_symmetry.space_group_name_H-M   'P 1'
#
loop_
_entity.id
_entity.type
_entity.pdbx_description
1 polymer ?
#
loop_
_entity_poly.entity_id
_entity_poly.type
_entity_poly.pdbx_seq_one_letter_code
_entity_poly.pdbx_strand_id
1 'polypeptide(L)'
;MPHLTGRRFEHGVTDCYTLFRDAYHLAGTDMPDFEREDDWWRNGQNLYLDNMEATGFYRISLPSAQPGDILLCCFGASVANHAAIYCGNGEL
;
A
#
# COMPACT_ATOMS: atom_id res chain seq x y z
N MET A 1 14.99 -4.18 15.81
CA MET A 1 14.82 -3.15 14.75
C MET A 1 13.35 -2.77 14.75
N PRO A 2 12.96 -1.49 14.60
CA PRO A 2 11.55 -1.19 14.40
C PRO A 2 11.20 -1.79 13.04
N HIS A 3 10.50 -2.93 13.03
CA HIS A 3 10.41 -3.75 11.83
C HIS A 3 9.69 -3.02 10.68
N LEU A 4 8.94 -1.95 10.94
CA LEU A 4 8.17 -1.20 9.93
C LEU A 4 8.31 0.34 10.07
N THR A 5 8.68 0.86 11.23
CA THR A 5 8.74 2.32 11.50
C THR A 5 10.17 2.87 11.47
N GLY A 6 10.32 4.18 11.27
CA GLY A 6 11.63 4.86 11.28
C GLY A 6 12.50 4.61 10.04
N ARG A 7 11.94 4.01 8.99
CA ARG A 7 12.62 3.78 7.71
C ARG A 7 12.70 5.08 6.92
N ARG A 8 13.84 5.32 6.25
CA ARG A 8 13.95 6.42 5.28
C ARG A 8 13.15 6.03 4.03
N PHE A 9 12.35 6.95 3.51
CA PHE A 9 11.64 6.74 2.27
C PHE A 9 12.61 6.74 1.08
N GLU A 10 12.54 5.69 0.26
CA GLU A 10 13.23 5.58 -1.03
C GLU A 10 12.29 4.86 -2.00
N HIS A 11 11.90 5.53 -3.08
CA HIS A 11 10.93 4.99 -4.04
C HIS A 11 11.43 3.67 -4.65
N GLY A 12 10.58 2.65 -4.69
CA GLY A 12 10.94 1.31 -5.18
C GLY A 12 11.78 0.45 -4.23
N VAL A 13 12.32 1.00 -3.14
CA VAL A 13 13.23 0.28 -2.21
C VAL A 13 12.67 0.21 -0.80
N THR A 14 12.30 1.34 -0.22
CA THR A 14 11.68 1.48 1.11
C THR A 14 10.52 2.46 1.02
N ASP A 15 9.61 2.17 0.09
CA ASP A 15 8.43 2.98 -0.20
C ASP A 15 7.18 2.48 0.54
N CYS A 16 6.04 3.12 0.26
CA CYS A 16 4.76 2.78 0.86
C CYS A 16 4.28 1.37 0.49
N TYR A 17 4.57 0.88 -0.72
CA TYR A 17 4.24 -0.49 -1.10
C TYR A 17 5.13 -1.52 -0.37
N THR A 18 6.42 -1.22 -0.24
CA THR A 18 7.38 -2.08 0.45
C THR A 18 7.03 -2.19 1.93
N LEU A 19 6.64 -1.08 2.57
CA LEU A 19 6.14 -1.08 3.95
C LEU A 19 4.94 -2.03 4.12
N PHE A 20 3.98 -1.91 3.20
CA PHE A 20 2.79 -2.75 3.15
C PHE A 20 3.14 -4.24 2.96
N ARG A 21 3.97 -4.56 1.96
CA ARG A 21 4.43 -5.93 1.71
C ARG A 21 5.12 -6.53 2.93
N ASP A 22 6.02 -5.77 3.55
CA ASP A 22 6.75 -6.25 4.73
C ASP A 22 5.81 -6.49 5.92
N ALA A 23 4.78 -5.66 6.09
CA ALA A 23 3.77 -5.87 7.13
C ALA A 23 2.98 -7.17 6.89
N TYR A 24 2.58 -7.45 5.65
CA TYR A 24 1.89 -8.68 5.29
C TYR A 24 2.79 -9.92 5.40
N HIS A 25 4.07 -9.79 5.02
CA HIS A 25 5.05 -10.86 5.20
C HIS A 25 5.23 -11.22 6.68
N LEU A 26 5.30 -10.22 7.57
CA LEU A 26 5.31 -10.44 9.01
C LEU A 26 4.03 -11.10 9.55
N ALA A 27 2.90 -10.90 8.88
CA ALA A 27 1.63 -11.57 9.15
C ALA A 27 1.50 -12.96 8.50
N GLY A 28 2.52 -13.41 7.75
CA GLY A 28 2.54 -14.72 7.09
C GLY A 28 1.95 -14.76 5.68
N THR A 29 1.75 -13.60 5.06
CA THR A 29 1.23 -13.47 3.69
C THR A 29 2.29 -12.84 2.79
N ASP A 30 2.76 -13.59 1.79
CA ASP A 30 3.68 -13.07 0.80
C ASP A 30 2.94 -12.32 -0.31
N MET A 31 3.47 -11.16 -0.69
CA MET A 31 2.95 -10.35 -1.79
C MET A 31 3.99 -10.20 -2.91
N PRO A 32 3.55 -10.13 -4.17
CA PRO A 32 4.47 -9.95 -5.29
C PRO A 32 5.21 -8.61 -5.18
N ASP A 33 6.41 -8.53 -5.76
CA ASP A 33 7.02 -7.25 -6.07
C ASP A 33 6.72 -6.91 -7.53
N PHE A 34 5.84 -5.93 -7.75
CA PHE A 34 5.58 -5.42 -9.09
C PHE A 34 6.45 -4.19 -9.38
N GLU A 35 6.78 -3.96 -10.65
CA GLU A 35 7.53 -2.77 -11.03
C GLU A 35 6.69 -1.51 -10.82
N ARG A 36 7.32 -0.47 -10.25
CA ARG A 36 6.70 0.81 -9.88
C ARG A 36 7.55 1.93 -10.46
N GLU A 37 7.38 2.22 -11.75
CA GLU A 37 8.07 3.36 -12.38
C GLU A 37 7.80 4.66 -11.61
N ASP A 38 8.79 5.54 -11.51
CA ASP A 38 8.59 6.86 -10.89
C ASP A 38 7.45 7.62 -11.57
N ASP A 39 6.63 8.32 -10.78
CA ASP A 39 5.53 9.14 -11.29
C ASP A 39 4.48 8.37 -12.15
N TRP A 40 4.35 7.03 -12.02
CA TRP A 40 3.41 6.21 -12.81
C TRP A 40 1.97 6.77 -12.84
N TRP A 41 1.55 7.45 -11.78
CA TRP A 41 0.22 8.07 -11.66
C TRP A 41 -0.01 9.18 -12.69
N ARG A 42 1.05 9.79 -13.24
CA ARG A 42 0.95 10.78 -14.33
C ARG A 42 0.51 10.15 -15.65
N ASN A 43 0.75 8.85 -15.81
CA ASN A 43 0.35 8.08 -16.98
C ASN A 43 -1.07 7.49 -16.84
N GLY A 44 -1.77 7.79 -15.74
CA GLY A 44 -3.13 7.28 -15.48
C GLY A 44 -3.19 5.80 -15.14
N GLN A 45 -2.06 5.16 -14.84
CA GLN A 45 -2.00 3.74 -14.48
C GLN A 45 -2.55 3.52 -13.07
N ASN A 46 -3.42 2.52 -12.89
CA ASN A 46 -4.07 2.23 -11.61
C ASN A 46 -3.38 1.10 -10.86
N LEU A 47 -2.06 1.24 -10.74
CA LEU A 47 -1.12 0.20 -10.32
C LEU A 47 -1.51 -0.50 -9.02
N TYR A 48 -1.98 0.20 -7.99
CA TYR A 48 -2.43 -0.45 -6.75
C TYR A 48 -3.67 -1.30 -6.98
N LEU A 49 -4.71 -0.75 -7.61
CA LEU A 49 -5.97 -1.46 -7.75
C LEU A 49 -5.85 -2.67 -8.69
N ASP A 50 -5.09 -2.53 -9.78
CA ASP A 50 -4.88 -3.60 -10.75
C ASP A 50 -4.07 -4.76 -10.16
N ASN A 51 -3.03 -4.47 -9.36
CA ASN A 51 -2.20 -5.51 -8.75
C ASN A 51 -2.81 -6.08 -7.46
N MET A 52 -3.50 -5.27 -6.65
CA MET A 52 -4.05 -5.75 -5.38
C MET A 52 -5.20 -6.73 -5.59
N GLU A 53 -6.10 -6.46 -6.54
CA GLU A 53 -7.19 -7.38 -6.88
C GLU A 53 -6.65 -8.74 -7.36
N ALA A 54 -5.59 -8.72 -8.17
CA ALA A 54 -4.90 -9.94 -8.60
C ALA A 54 -4.24 -10.72 -7.44
N THR A 55 -3.94 -10.07 -6.32
CA THR A 55 -3.36 -10.68 -5.12
C THR A 55 -4.41 -11.09 -4.06
N GLY A 56 -5.70 -11.05 -4.41
CA GLY A 56 -6.79 -11.49 -3.54
C GLY A 56 -7.33 -10.42 -2.59
N PHE A 57 -6.88 -9.18 -2.71
CA PHE A 57 -7.51 -8.06 -2.03
C PHE A 57 -8.83 -7.70 -2.72
N TYR A 58 -9.78 -7.19 -1.94
CA TYR A 58 -11.04 -6.68 -2.45
C TYR A 58 -11.38 -5.38 -1.74
N ARG A 59 -12.20 -4.54 -2.38
CA ARG A 59 -12.60 -3.26 -1.81
C ARG A 59 -13.67 -3.46 -0.74
N ILE A 60 -13.48 -2.78 0.37
CA ILE A 60 -14.45 -2.69 1.46
C ILE A 60 -14.91 -1.25 1.65
N SER A 61 -16.01 -1.06 2.36
CA SER A 61 -16.44 0.26 2.80
C SER A 61 -15.58 0.76 3.96
N LEU A 62 -15.33 2.07 4.04
CA LEU A 62 -14.51 2.66 5.11
C LEU A 62 -15.02 2.32 6.53
N PRO A 63 -16.34 2.29 6.83
CA PRO A 63 -16.84 1.86 8.14
C PRO A 63 -16.56 0.38 8.48
N SER A 64 -16.21 -0.44 7.48
CA SER A 64 -15.86 -1.84 7.67
C SER A 64 -14.36 -2.07 7.88
N ALA A 65 -13.54 -1.02 7.80
CA ALA A 65 -12.09 -1.13 7.90
C ALA A 65 -11.65 -1.67 9.27
N GLN A 66 -10.72 -2.61 9.25
CA GLN A 66 -10.11 -3.27 10.38
C GLN A 66 -8.60 -3.04 10.42
N PRO A 67 -7.97 -3.10 11.60
CA PRO A 67 -6.51 -3.04 11.69
C PRO A 67 -5.84 -4.05 10.75
N GLY A 68 -4.88 -3.58 9.95
CA GLY A 68 -4.22 -4.35 8.90
C GLY A 68 -4.75 -4.06 7.49
N ASP A 69 -5.96 -3.50 7.35
CA ASP A 69 -6.48 -3.11 6.03
C ASP A 69 -5.67 -1.97 5.41
N ILE A 70 -5.67 -1.93 4.07
CA ILE A 70 -4.90 -0.95 3.31
C ILE A 70 -5.78 0.19 2.83
N LEU A 71 -5.34 1.41 3.13
CA LEU A 71 -5.91 2.62 2.59
C LEU A 71 -5.08 3.08 1.40
N LEU A 72 -5.75 3.20 0.25
CA LEU A 72 -5.17 3.77 -0.96
C LEU A 72 -5.59 5.23 -1.08
N CYS A 73 -4.60 6.12 -1.19
CA CYS A 73 -4.81 7.56 -1.28
C CYS A 73 -4.36 8.09 -2.66
N CYS A 74 -5.07 9.13 -3.11
CA CYS A 74 -4.74 9.87 -4.33
C CYS A 74 -4.23 11.26 -3.95
N PHE A 75 -2.92 11.48 -3.98
CA PHE A 75 -2.31 12.78 -3.73
C PHE A 75 -1.99 13.49 -5.04
N GLY A 76 -2.77 14.52 -5.38
CA GLY A 76 -2.54 15.33 -6.59
C GLY A 76 -2.71 14.57 -7.91
N ALA A 77 -3.37 13.41 -7.89
CA ALA A 77 -3.61 12.55 -9.04
C ALA A 77 -5.05 11.99 -9.02
N SER A 78 -5.54 11.49 -10.17
CA SER A 78 -6.83 10.82 -10.27
C SER A 78 -6.78 9.32 -9.95
N VAL A 79 -5.58 8.77 -9.80
CA VAL A 79 -5.31 7.37 -9.46
C VAL A 79 -4.57 7.28 -8.13
N ALA A 80 -4.68 6.12 -7.46
CA ALA A 80 -3.99 5.88 -6.20
C ALA A 80 -2.47 5.88 -6.40
N ASN A 81 -1.77 6.68 -5.60
CA ASN A 81 -0.32 6.79 -5.62
C ASN A 81 0.34 6.62 -4.24
N HIS A 82 -0.47 6.38 -3.21
CA HIS A 82 0.03 6.12 -1.86
C HIS A 82 -0.79 5.03 -1.17
N ALA A 83 -0.11 4.21 -0.37
CA ALA A 83 -0.72 3.19 0.48
C ALA A 83 -0.34 3.43 1.95
N ALA A 84 -1.30 3.25 2.84
CA ALA A 84 -1.12 3.26 4.28
C ALA A 84 -1.80 2.03 4.91
N ILE A 85 -1.25 1.55 6.03
CA ILE A 85 -1.85 0.45 6.80
C ILE A 85 -2.75 1.08 7.84
N TYR A 86 -4.00 0.65 7.94
CA TYR A 86 -4.87 1.09 9.02
C TYR A 86 -4.47 0.40 10.32
N CYS A 87 -4.14 1.17 11.35
CA CYS A 87 -3.74 0.65 12.66
C CYS A 87 -4.93 0.49 13.63
N GLY A 88 -6.13 0.95 13.26
CA GLY A 88 -7.30 1.01 14.13
C GLY A 88 -7.47 2.37 14.78
N ASN A 89 -8.66 2.63 15.34
CA ASN A 89 -8.98 3.88 16.07
C ASN A 89 -8.68 5.19 15.32
N GLY A 90 -8.70 5.16 13.98
CA GLY A 90 -8.35 6.31 13.14
C GLY A 90 -6.85 6.57 12.97
N GLU A 91 -5.99 5.64 13.40
CA GLU A 91 -4.54 5.72 13.23
C GLU A 91 -4.07 4.96 11.97
N LEU A 92 -2.97 5.44 11.40
CA LEU A 92 -2.25 4.88 10.24
C LEU A 92 -0.80 4.57 10.61
#